data_AF-A0A2V7G4L9-F1
#
_entry.id   AF-A0A2V7G4L9-F1
#
_cell.length_a   1.000
_cell.length_b   1.000
_cell.length_c   1.000
_cell.angle_alpha   90.00
_cell.angle_beta   90.00
_cell.angle_gamma   90.00
#
_symmetry.space_group_name_H-M   'P 1'
#
loop_
_entity.id
_entity.type
_entity.pdbx_description
1 polymer ?
#
loop_
_entity_poly.entity_id
_entity_poly.type
_entity_poly.pdbx_seq_one_letter_code
_entity_poly.pdbx_strand_id
1 'polypeptide(L)'
;GPPEFQHTVLVLIGDVHRGVVRAVQYAKTLAAPAAHVRAVYVEANPAGTAKLEEKWGKWGLGVPLVVLASPYRSLLRPLLDYIDQIQSRGDDQMVTIVLPEFLPRRWWQHVLHNQTALVIKGALLFRKNTVVTDVPYLLKR
;
A
#
# COMPACT_ATOMS: atom_id res chain seq x y z
N GLY A 1 21.64 -22.46 -5.17
CA GLY A 1 20.59 -21.97 -6.09
C GLY A 1 20.56 -20.45 -6.06
N PRO A 2 19.74 -19.78 -6.88
CA PRO A 2 19.47 -18.36 -6.68
C PRO A 2 18.87 -18.12 -5.28
N PRO A 3 19.12 -16.96 -4.65
CA PRO A 3 18.57 -16.65 -3.33
C PRO A 3 17.03 -16.62 -3.37
N GLU A 4 16.40 -17.22 -2.37
CA GLU A 4 14.94 -17.13 -2.18
C GLU A 4 14.62 -15.81 -1.48
N PHE A 5 13.76 -14.99 -2.09
CA PHE A 5 13.33 -13.74 -1.48
C PHE A 5 12.22 -13.98 -0.46
N GLN A 6 12.31 -13.31 0.68
CA GLN A 6 11.20 -13.13 1.61
C GLN A 6 10.37 -11.94 1.14
N HIS A 7 9.10 -12.16 0.82
CA HIS A 7 8.28 -11.15 0.13
C HIS A 7 7.24 -10.53 1.06
N THR A 8 7.30 -9.22 1.25
CA THR A 8 6.26 -8.47 1.97
C THR A 8 5.46 -7.61 0.98
N VAL A 9 4.15 -7.81 0.95
CA VAL A 9 3.24 -7.04 0.09
C VAL A 9 2.47 -6.04 0.95
N LEU A 10 2.65 -4.75 0.67
CA LEU A 10 2.04 -3.65 1.39
C LEU A 10 0.96 -3.01 0.52
N VAL A 11 -0.30 -3.09 0.94
CA VAL A 11 -1.39 -2.36 0.27
C VAL A 11 -1.53 -1.01 0.94
N LEU A 12 -1.14 0.07 0.26
CA LEU A 12 -1.29 1.42 0.81
C LEU A 12 -2.75 1.86 0.71
N ILE A 13 -3.37 2.19 1.84
CA ILE A 13 -4.78 2.56 1.91
C ILE A 13 -4.95 3.94 2.56
N GLY A 14 -5.95 4.70 2.10
CA GLY A 14 -6.38 5.95 2.72
C GLY A 14 -7.78 5.88 3.37
N ASP A 15 -8.64 4.99 2.88
CA ASP A 15 -9.95 4.63 3.43
C ASP A 15 -10.34 3.24 2.90
N VAL A 16 -11.47 2.70 3.35
CA VAL A 16 -12.00 1.40 2.91
C VAL A 16 -13.11 1.58 1.89
N HIS A 17 -12.85 1.12 0.66
CA HIS A 17 -13.80 1.17 -0.46
C HIS A 17 -13.54 0.03 -1.46
N ARG A 18 -14.41 -0.11 -2.47
CA ARG A 18 -14.35 -1.21 -3.46
C ARG A 18 -13.00 -1.33 -4.19
N GLY A 19 -12.38 -0.20 -4.56
CA GLY A 19 -11.04 -0.19 -5.14
C GLY A 19 -9.95 -0.78 -4.23
N VAL A 20 -9.97 -0.46 -2.94
CA VAL A 20 -9.05 -1.03 -1.95
C VAL A 20 -9.31 -2.52 -1.76
N VAL A 21 -10.57 -2.97 -1.71
CA VAL A 21 -10.89 -4.41 -1.63
C VAL A 21 -10.34 -5.16 -2.85
N ARG A 22 -10.46 -4.59 -4.06
CA ARG A 22 -9.85 -5.16 -5.28
C ARG A 22 -8.33 -5.20 -5.19
N ALA A 23 -7.69 -4.14 -4.69
CA ALA A 23 -6.25 -4.10 -4.49
C ALA A 23 -5.77 -5.14 -3.48
N VAL A 24 -6.52 -5.36 -2.40
CA VAL A 24 -6.24 -6.43 -1.41
C VAL A 24 -6.38 -7.81 -2.04
N GLN A 25 -7.43 -8.04 -2.85
CA GLN A 25 -7.58 -9.30 -3.58
C GLN A 25 -6.39 -9.55 -4.51
N TYR A 26 -5.98 -8.54 -5.27
CA TYR A 26 -4.78 -8.61 -6.10
C TYR A 26 -3.53 -8.92 -5.27
N ALA A 27 -3.30 -8.19 -4.18
CA ALA A 27 -2.15 -8.41 -3.28
C ALA A 27 -2.08 -9.84 -2.74
N LYS A 28 -3.24 -10.45 -2.41
CA LYS A 28 -3.31 -11.86 -1.99
C LYS A 28 -2.93 -12.84 -3.10
N THR A 29 -3.07 -12.48 -4.38
CA THR A 29 -2.59 -13.33 -5.50
C THR A 29 -1.07 -13.30 -5.66
N LEU A 30 -0.40 -12.26 -5.14
CA LEU A 30 1.06 -12.17 -5.12
C LEU A 30 1.66 -12.96 -3.95
N ALA A 31 0.84 -13.39 -3.00
CA ALA A 31 1.31 -14.05 -1.80
C ALA A 31 1.68 -15.52 -2.10
N ALA A 32 2.98 -15.81 -2.17
CA ALA A 32 3.54 -17.16 -2.06
C ALA A 32 3.45 -17.69 -0.61
N PRO A 33 3.73 -18.97 -0.33
CA PRO A 33 3.71 -19.54 1.03
C PRO A 33 4.56 -18.77 2.06
N ALA A 34 5.61 -18.06 1.61
CA ALA A 34 6.49 -17.23 2.43
C ALA A 34 6.20 -15.71 2.32
N ALA A 35 5.06 -15.31 1.75
CA ALA A 35 4.73 -13.92 1.51
C ALA A 35 3.69 -13.38 2.49
N HIS A 36 3.95 -12.20 3.04
CA HIS A 36 3.08 -11.55 4.01
C HIS A 36 2.39 -10.34 3.41
N VAL A 37 1.07 -10.40 3.28
CA VAL A 37 0.25 -9.25 2.87
C VAL A 37 -0.13 -8.43 4.11
N ARG A 38 0.06 -7.12 4.04
CA ARG A 38 -0.36 -6.16 5.07
C ARG A 38 -1.01 -4.96 4.40
N ALA A 39 -2.06 -4.43 5.00
CA ALA A 39 -2.53 -3.12 4.64
C ALA A 39 -1.80 -2.07 5.48
N VAL A 40 -1.40 -0.98 4.85
CA VAL A 40 -0.68 0.11 5.51
C VAL A 40 -1.53 1.36 5.41
N TYR A 41 -1.89 1.91 6.57
CA TYR A 41 -2.55 3.20 6.68
C TYR A 41 -1.61 4.16 7.41
N VAL A 42 -1.31 5.30 6.79
CA VAL A 42 -0.53 6.36 7.44
C VAL A 42 -1.51 7.31 8.11
N GLU A 43 -1.52 7.31 9.44
CA GLU A 43 -2.46 8.08 10.24
C GLU A 43 -2.24 9.58 10.07
N ALA A 44 -3.26 10.28 9.56
CA ALA A 44 -3.28 11.75 9.49
C ALA A 44 -4.03 12.40 10.68
N ASN A 45 -4.97 11.69 11.30
CA ASN A 45 -5.74 12.13 12.47
C ASN A 45 -6.30 10.91 13.23
N PRO A 46 -6.04 10.77 14.55
CA PRO A 46 -6.52 9.66 15.38
C PRO A 46 -8.03 9.39 15.32
N ALA A 47 -8.87 10.43 15.22
CA ALA A 47 -10.33 10.25 15.18
C ALA A 47 -10.82 9.53 13.91
N GLY A 48 -10.07 9.64 12.80
CA GLY A 48 -10.36 8.92 11.56
C GLY A 48 -9.89 7.47 11.61
N THR A 49 -8.80 7.19 12.33
CA THR A 49 -8.17 5.87 12.44
C THR A 49 -9.13 4.83 13.00
N ALA A 50 -9.80 5.11 14.12
CA ALA A 50 -10.72 4.15 14.75
C ALA A 50 -11.87 3.73 13.81
N LYS A 51 -12.41 4.67 13.03
CA LYS A 51 -13.45 4.36 12.02
C LYS A 51 -12.90 3.51 10.89
N LEU A 52 -11.66 3.76 10.47
CA LEU A 52 -11.01 2.98 9.43
C LEU A 52 -10.74 1.54 9.91
N GLU A 53 -10.26 1.37 11.14
CA GLU A 53 -10.03 0.04 11.74
C GLU A 53 -11.33 -0.77 11.82
N GLU A 54 -12.44 -0.16 12.23
CA GLU A 54 -13.75 -0.83 12.27
C GLU A 54 -14.19 -1.28 10.86
N LYS A 55 -14.09 -0.39 9.86
CA LYS A 55 -14.38 -0.75 8.46
C LYS A 55 -13.44 -1.85 7.97
N TRP A 56 -12.16 -1.79 8.35
CA TRP A 56 -11.15 -2.77 7.94
C TRP A 56 -11.45 -4.16 8.52
N GLY A 57 -11.89 -4.25 9.76
CA GLY A 57 -12.32 -5.51 10.36
C GLY A 57 -13.44 -6.20 9.56
N LYS A 58 -14.32 -5.41 8.91
CA LYS A 58 -15.44 -5.92 8.10
C LYS A 58 -15.03 -6.26 6.65
N TRP A 59 -14.16 -5.46 6.04
CA TRP A 59 -13.90 -5.51 4.59
C TRP A 59 -12.45 -5.86 4.20
N GLY A 60 -11.52 -5.92 5.15
CA GLY A 60 -10.09 -6.12 4.94
C GLY A 60 -9.67 -7.55 4.58
N LEU A 61 -10.62 -8.48 4.40
CA LEU A 61 -10.39 -9.86 3.94
C LEU A 61 -9.36 -10.65 4.77
N GLY A 62 -9.30 -10.37 6.08
CA GLY A 62 -8.37 -10.99 7.03
C GLY A 62 -6.93 -10.51 6.90
N VAL A 63 -6.64 -9.51 6.06
CA VAL A 63 -5.30 -8.93 5.95
C VAL A 63 -5.05 -8.03 7.17
N PRO A 64 -3.91 -8.18 7.87
CA PRO A 64 -3.57 -7.34 9.01
C PRO A 64 -3.40 -5.88 8.57
N LEU A 65 -3.92 -4.96 9.38
CA LEU A 65 -3.77 -3.52 9.21
C LEU A 65 -2.59 -3.03 10.06
N VAL A 66 -1.69 -2.29 9.44
CA VAL A 66 -0.59 -1.59 10.08
C VAL A 66 -0.89 -0.10 10.02
N VAL A 67 -1.04 0.51 11.19
CA VAL A 67 -1.22 1.96 11.32
C VAL A 67 0.14 2.58 11.62
N LEU A 68 0.60 3.46 10.73
CA LEU A 68 1.84 4.21 10.89
C LEU A 68 1.50 5.62 11.37
N ALA A 69 1.97 5.98 12.56
CA ALA A 69 1.79 7.33 13.09
C ALA A 69 2.50 8.37 12.21
N SER A 70 1.83 9.48 11.90
CA SER A 70 2.43 10.60 11.14
C SER A 70 2.46 11.88 11.97
N PRO A 71 3.48 12.07 12.84
CA PRO A 71 3.57 13.26 13.70
C PRO A 71 3.67 14.58 12.93
N TYR A 72 3.98 14.54 11.62
CA TYR A 72 4.10 15.70 10.74
C TYR A 72 3.11 15.71 9.58
N ARG A 73 2.07 14.86 9.60
CA ARG A 73 1.14 14.63 8.46
C ARG A 73 1.85 14.27 7.15
N SER A 74 3.09 13.82 7.24
CA SER A 74 3.86 13.29 6.12
C SER A 74 3.43 11.85 5.85
N LEU A 75 3.00 11.56 4.63
CA LEU A 75 2.74 10.18 4.22
C LEU A 75 4.03 9.41 3.94
N LEU A 76 4.97 10.06 3.26
CA LEU A 76 6.12 9.38 2.68
C LEU A 76 7.11 8.90 3.74
N ARG A 77 7.46 9.75 4.72
CA ARG A 77 8.45 9.41 5.74
C ARG A 77 8.09 8.17 6.57
N PRO A 78 6.91 8.06 7.21
CA PRO A 78 6.54 6.85 7.95
C PRO A 78 6.52 5.60 7.07
N LEU A 79 6.10 5.73 5.81
CA LEU A 79 6.10 4.62 4.85
C LEU A 79 7.53 4.16 4.53
N LEU A 80 8.45 5.09 4.27
CA LEU A 80 9.86 4.76 4.02
C LEU A 80 10.50 4.11 5.24
N ASP A 81 10.31 4.68 6.43
CA ASP A 81 10.84 4.14 7.69
C ASP A 81 10.34 2.69 7.93
N TYR A 82 9.09 2.41 7.58
CA TYR A 82 8.52 1.06 7.67
C TYR A 82 9.11 0.09 6.64
N ILE A 83 9.37 0.54 5.42
CA ILE A 83 10.06 -0.26 4.39
C ILE A 83 11.50 -0.54 4.82
N ASP A 84 12.21 0.47 5.35
CA ASP A 84 13.56 0.33 5.91
C ASP A 84 13.58 -0.74 7.01
N GLN A 85 12.58 -0.75 7.91
CA GLN A 85 12.46 -1.75 8.98
C GLN A 85 12.24 -3.18 8.45
N ILE A 86 11.52 -3.34 7.35
CA ILE A 86 11.34 -4.65 6.72
C ILE A 86 12.66 -5.10 6.09
N GLN A 87 13.31 -4.21 5.34
CA GLN A 87 14.53 -4.52 4.59
C GLN A 87 15.77 -4.66 5.47
N SER A 88 15.78 -4.10 6.68
CA SER A 88 16.89 -4.26 7.64
C SER A 88 17.08 -5.70 8.13
N ARG A 89 16.15 -6.62 7.80
CA ARG A 89 16.23 -8.03 8.17
C ARG A 89 17.16 -8.85 7.26
N GLY A 90 17.48 -8.32 6.08
CA GLY A 90 18.37 -8.98 5.12
C GLY A 90 18.25 -8.44 3.70
N ASP A 91 19.26 -8.72 2.87
CA ASP A 91 19.26 -8.35 1.45
C ASP A 91 18.28 -9.18 0.59
N ASP A 92 17.69 -10.22 1.17
CA ASP A 92 16.67 -11.09 0.58
C ASP A 92 15.24 -10.56 0.79
N GLN A 93 15.08 -9.42 1.47
CA GLN A 93 13.76 -8.85 1.77
C GLN A 93 13.23 -8.02 0.60
N MET A 94 12.23 -8.55 -0.10
CA MET A 94 11.54 -7.87 -1.18
C MET A 94 10.25 -7.23 -0.68
N VAL A 95 10.01 -5.96 -1.05
CA VAL A 95 8.80 -5.24 -0.71
C VAL A 95 8.04 -4.86 -1.99
N THR A 96 6.76 -5.23 -2.07
CA THR A 96 5.86 -4.73 -3.12
C THR A 96 4.82 -3.82 -2.52
N ILE A 97 4.72 -2.60 -3.02
CA ILE A 97 3.73 -1.62 -2.61
C ILE A 97 2.62 -1.59 -3.66
N VAL A 98 1.44 -2.01 -3.24
CA VAL A 98 0.23 -2.04 -4.05
C VAL A 98 -0.53 -0.74 -3.81
N LEU A 99 -0.70 0.06 -4.86
CA LEU A 99 -1.42 1.31 -4.85
C LEU A 99 -2.80 1.11 -5.50
N PRO A 100 -3.90 1.22 -4.75
CA PRO A 100 -5.24 1.25 -5.31
C PRO A 100 -5.42 2.57 -6.08
N GLU A 101 -5.58 2.49 -7.40
CA GLU A 101 -5.81 3.68 -8.23
C GLU A 101 -7.26 3.74 -8.69
N PHE A 102 -7.96 4.82 -8.31
CA PHE A 102 -9.26 5.11 -8.88
C PHE A 102 -9.11 5.75 -10.26
N LEU A 103 -9.61 5.08 -11.29
CA LEU A 103 -9.64 5.61 -12.64
C LEU A 103 -11.04 6.12 -12.98
N PRO A 104 -11.26 7.45 -13.03
CA PRO A 104 -12.46 8.01 -13.65
C PRO A 104 -12.40 7.88 -15.18
N ARG A 105 -13.56 7.91 -15.85
CA ARG A 105 -13.66 7.75 -17.33
C ARG A 105 -12.91 8.81 -18.16
N ARG A 106 -12.58 9.97 -17.60
CA ARG A 106 -11.82 11.06 -18.26
C ARG A 106 -10.50 11.27 -17.54
N TRP A 107 -9.46 10.62 -18.03
CA TRP A 107 -8.13 10.54 -17.43
C TRP A 107 -7.42 11.90 -17.30
N TRP A 108 -7.66 12.83 -18.23
CA TRP A 108 -6.96 14.12 -18.28
C TRP A 108 -7.37 15.14 -17.19
N GLN A 109 -8.53 14.96 -16.53
CA GLN A 109 -9.02 15.89 -15.50
C GLN A 109 -8.40 15.64 -14.11
N HIS A 110 -7.65 14.54 -13.92
CA HIS A 110 -7.06 14.14 -12.63
C HIS A 110 -5.55 13.86 -12.64
N VAL A 111 -4.84 14.05 -13.75
CA VAL A 111 -3.36 13.97 -13.78
C VAL A 111 -2.73 14.94 -12.74
N LEU A 112 -3.46 15.98 -12.32
CA LEU A 112 -3.02 16.91 -11.28
C LEU A 112 -3.37 16.51 -9.83
N HIS A 113 -4.26 15.54 -9.59
CA HIS A 113 -4.81 15.25 -8.26
C HIS A 113 -4.28 13.96 -7.60
N ASN A 114 -3.71 13.01 -8.36
CA ASN A 114 -3.05 11.82 -7.80
C ASN A 114 -1.57 12.08 -7.43
N GLN A 115 -1.30 13.24 -6.82
CA GLN A 115 0.06 13.70 -6.51
C GLN A 115 0.77 12.73 -5.55
N THR A 116 0.03 12.14 -4.62
CA THR A 116 0.57 11.18 -3.65
C THR A 116 1.16 9.94 -4.30
N ALA A 117 0.48 9.31 -5.27
CA ALA A 117 1.01 8.13 -5.94
C ALA A 117 2.26 8.46 -6.77
N LEU A 118 2.29 9.62 -7.44
CA LEU A 118 3.46 10.07 -8.19
C LEU A 118 4.66 10.32 -7.27
N VAL A 119 4.45 10.96 -6.12
CA VAL A 119 5.49 11.19 -5.10
C VAL A 119 6.04 9.86 -4.57
N ILE A 120 5.16 8.91 -4.25
CA ILE A 120 5.57 7.57 -3.78
C ILE A 120 6.39 6.84 -4.85
N LYS A 121 5.90 6.80 -6.09
CA LYS A 121 6.61 6.15 -7.21
C LYS A 121 7.98 6.78 -7.43
N GLY A 122 8.06 8.11 -7.45
CA GLY A 122 9.32 8.84 -7.59
C GLY A 122 10.30 8.55 -6.45
N ALA A 123 9.83 8.53 -5.21
CA ALA A 123 10.66 8.25 -4.03
C ALA A 123 11.19 6.80 -3.98
N LEU A 124 10.49 5.86 -4.61
CA LEU A 124 10.81 4.43 -4.56
C LEU A 124 11.47 3.91 -5.85
N LEU A 125 11.52 4.70 -6.91
CA LEU A 125 11.99 4.28 -8.24
C LEU A 125 13.40 3.66 -8.23
N PHE A 126 14.31 4.22 -7.43
CA PHE A 126 15.71 3.78 -7.35
C PHE A 126 15.99 2.93 -6.10
N ARG A 127 14.95 2.55 -5.35
CA ARG A 127 15.11 1.80 -4.11
C ARG A 127 15.28 0.32 -4.43
N LYS A 128 16.36 -0.28 -3.92
CA LYS A 128 16.63 -1.72 -4.08
C LYS A 128 15.48 -2.56 -3.49
N ASN A 129 15.25 -3.72 -4.09
CA ASN A 129 14.28 -4.73 -3.64
C ASN A 129 12.87 -4.17 -3.37
N THR A 130 12.49 -3.10 -4.06
CA THR A 130 11.19 -2.44 -3.91
C THR A 130 10.49 -2.40 -5.25
N VAL A 131 9.25 -2.86 -5.29
CA VAL A 131 8.38 -2.81 -6.46
C VAL A 131 7.14 -2.00 -6.11
N VAL A 132 6.69 -1.14 -7.03
CA VAL A 132 5.43 -0.41 -6.89
C VAL A 132 4.49 -0.89 -7.99
N THR A 133 3.28 -1.28 -7.59
CA THR A 133 2.27 -1.83 -8.51
C THR A 133 0.96 -1.08 -8.35
N ASP A 134 0.43 -0.59 -9.47
CA ASP A 134 -0.87 0.07 -9.51
C ASP A 134 -1.98 -0.94 -9.77
N VAL A 135 -3.04 -0.89 -8.96
CA VAL A 135 -4.25 -1.69 -9.15
C VAL A 135 -5.39 -0.76 -9.53
N PRO A 136 -5.73 -0.67 -10.83
CA PRO A 136 -6.80 0.20 -11.28
C PRO A 136 -8.18 -0.34 -10.88
N TYR A 137 -9.03 0.55 -10.37
CA TYR A 137 -10.44 0.31 -10.15
C TYR A 137 -11.28 1.24 -11.02
N LEU A 138 -11.90 0.68 -12.06
CA LEU A 138 -12.83 1.39 -12.94
C LEU A 138 -14.24 1.31 -12.35
N LEU A 139 -14.88 2.47 -12.14
CA LEU A 139 -16.30 2.51 -11.76
C LEU A 139 -17.15 1.94 -12.90
N LYS A 140 -17.72 0.75 -12.71
CA LYS A 140 -18.82 0.25 -13.54
C LYS A 140 -20.10 0.91 -13.02
N ARG A 141 -20.88 1.46 -13.96
CA ARG A 141 -22.18 2.12 -13.75
C ARG A 141 -23.07 1.35 -12.78
#